data_AF-A0A955B2R5-F1
#
_entry.id   AF-A0A955B2R5-F1
#
_cell.length_a   1.000
_cell.length_b   1.000
_cell.length_c   1.000
_cell.angle_alpha   90.00
_cell.angle_beta   90.00
_cell.angle_gamma   90.00
#
_symmetry.space_group_name_H-M   'P 1'
#
loop_
_entity.id
_entity.type
_entity.pdbx_description
1 polymer ?
#
loop_
_entity_poly.entity_id
_entity_poly.type
_entity_poly.pdbx_seq_one_letter_code
_entity_poly.pdbx_strand_id
1 'polypeptide(L)'
;ARRHNLRLLFDAAHAFGCTHAGRPVGSLGDAEVFSFHASKFVHACEGGAIATNDERLAERIRLLRNFGFAGQDRVVGLGTNAKMHEISAAMGLTSLEHMGEFIAVNRRNYWLYRDRLRGL
;
A
#
# COMPACT_ATOMS: atom_id res chain seq x y z
N ALA A 1 -4.14 3.36 -21.27
CA ALA A 1 -4.81 2.15 -20.74
C ALA A 1 -6.14 1.88 -21.45
N ARG A 2 -7.23 2.59 -21.12
CA ARG A 2 -8.59 2.31 -21.65
C ARG A 2 -8.69 2.27 -23.18
N ARG A 3 -8.14 3.27 -23.87
CA ARG A 3 -8.10 3.35 -25.35
C ARG A 3 -7.44 2.15 -26.04
N HIS A 4 -6.59 1.43 -25.31
CA HIS A 4 -5.83 0.27 -25.80
C HIS A 4 -6.20 -1.03 -25.07
N ASN A 5 -7.29 -1.04 -24.29
CA ASN A 5 -7.74 -2.19 -23.49
C ASN A 5 -6.65 -2.80 -22.58
N LEU A 6 -5.80 -1.95 -22.00
CA LEU A 6 -4.74 -2.38 -21.07
C LEU A 6 -5.19 -2.21 -19.63
N ARG A 7 -4.79 -3.16 -18.78
CA ARG A 7 -4.86 -3.03 -17.32
C ARG A 7 -3.84 -2.02 -16.81
N LEU A 8 -4.19 -1.31 -15.75
CA LEU A 8 -3.36 -0.30 -15.11
C LEU A 8 -3.14 -0.66 -13.64
N LEU A 9 -1.89 -0.96 -13.32
CA LEU A 9 -1.44 -1.19 -11.95
C LEU A 9 -0.58 0.00 -11.52
N PHE A 10 -0.84 0.57 -10.35
CA PHE A 10 0.03 1.60 -9.79
C PHE A 10 0.97 1.03 -8.76
N ASP A 11 2.24 1.41 -8.86
CA ASP A 11 3.15 1.36 -7.73
C ASP A 11 2.88 2.59 -6.84
N ALA A 12 2.20 2.35 -5.74
CA ALA A 12 1.84 3.36 -4.73
C ALA A 12 2.73 3.22 -3.48
N ALA A 13 3.92 2.64 -3.60
CA ALA A 13 4.77 2.28 -2.46
C ALA A 13 5.11 3.44 -1.51
N HIS A 14 5.02 4.70 -1.94
CA HIS A 14 5.26 5.90 -1.13
C HIS A 14 4.03 6.79 -0.93
N ALA A 15 2.88 6.41 -1.49
CA ALA A 15 1.74 7.29 -1.67
C ALA A 15 0.55 6.94 -0.75
N PHE A 16 0.78 6.11 0.27
CA PHE A 16 -0.24 5.82 1.28
C PHE A 16 -0.70 7.12 1.95
N GLY A 17 -2.02 7.35 2.04
CA GLY A 17 -2.59 8.59 2.57
C GLY A 17 -2.62 9.79 1.61
N CYS A 18 -2.05 9.67 0.42
CA CYS A 18 -2.12 10.74 -0.59
C CYS A 18 -3.45 10.73 -1.34
N THR A 19 -3.76 11.85 -1.98
CA THR A 19 -4.89 11.97 -2.92
C THR A 19 -4.42 12.53 -4.26
N HIS A 20 -5.12 12.15 -5.33
CA HIS A 20 -4.97 12.74 -6.66
C HIS A 20 -6.35 13.21 -7.15
N ALA A 21 -6.46 14.50 -7.46
CA ALA A 21 -7.73 15.13 -7.87
C ALA A 21 -8.90 14.82 -6.90
N GLY A 22 -8.64 14.89 -5.58
CA GLY A 22 -9.64 14.63 -4.53
C GLY A 22 -9.94 13.14 -4.29
N ARG A 23 -9.34 12.22 -5.05
CA ARG A 23 -9.52 10.77 -4.87
C ARG A 23 -8.32 10.15 -4.14
N PRO A 24 -8.52 9.27 -3.15
CA PRO A 24 -7.43 8.58 -2.49
C PRO A 24 -6.61 7.72 -3.46
N VAL A 25 -5.28 7.76 -3.29
CA VAL A 25 -4.39 6.73 -3.88
C VAL A 25 -4.79 5.37 -3.29
N GLY A 26 -4.83 4.34 -4.12
CA GLY A 26 -5.47 3.05 -3.84
C GLY A 26 -6.80 2.84 -4.56
N SER A 27 -7.29 3.84 -5.29
CA SER A 27 -8.58 3.81 -6.01
C SER A 27 -8.52 4.25 -7.48
N LEU A 28 -7.34 4.52 -8.03
CA LEU A 28 -7.08 5.14 -9.32
C LEU A 28 -6.94 4.12 -10.47
N GLY A 29 -6.48 2.90 -10.20
CA GLY A 29 -6.22 1.84 -11.19
C GLY A 29 -7.06 0.58 -11.01
N ASP A 30 -6.70 -0.48 -11.75
CA ASP A 30 -7.24 -1.83 -11.55
C ASP A 30 -6.73 -2.41 -10.22
N ALA A 31 -5.47 -2.15 -9.87
CA ALA A 31 -4.94 -2.38 -8.52
C ALA A 31 -3.76 -1.45 -8.22
N GLU A 32 -3.47 -1.25 -6.95
CA GLU A 32 -2.35 -0.43 -6.49
C GLU A 32 -1.60 -1.12 -5.36
N VAL A 33 -0.27 -1.03 -5.38
CA VAL A 33 0.60 -1.71 -4.43
C VAL A 33 1.20 -0.70 -3.46
N PHE A 34 1.04 -0.94 -2.17
CA PHE A 34 1.64 -0.15 -1.10
C PHE A 34 2.78 -0.93 -0.45
N SER A 35 3.80 -0.21 -0.01
CA SER A 35 4.89 -0.75 0.80
C SER A 35 4.76 -0.21 2.21
N PHE A 36 5.01 -1.08 3.19
CA PHE A 36 5.08 -0.76 4.61
C PHE A 36 6.46 -1.10 5.20
N HIS A 37 7.50 -1.02 4.37
CA HIS A 37 8.89 -1.10 4.82
C HIS A 37 9.18 -0.03 5.89
N ALA A 38 10.12 -0.29 6.79
CA ALA A 38 10.45 0.56 7.93
C ALA A 38 10.79 2.02 7.58
N SER A 39 11.22 2.30 6.34
CA SER A 39 11.52 3.65 5.87
C SER A 39 10.29 4.46 5.44
N LYS A 40 9.10 3.85 5.43
CA LYS A 40 7.85 4.51 5.04
C LYS A 40 7.29 5.26 6.26
N PHE A 41 6.66 6.41 6.03
CA PHE A 41 6.15 7.23 7.13
C PHE A 41 4.99 6.53 7.89
N VAL A 42 4.24 5.67 7.20
CA VAL A 42 3.42 4.62 7.78
C VAL A 42 4.08 3.29 7.44
N HIS A 43 4.44 2.48 8.44
CA HIS A 43 5.19 1.23 8.26
C HIS A 43 4.75 0.12 9.20
N ALA A 44 5.15 -1.10 8.85
CA ALA A 44 4.83 -2.34 9.56
C ALA A 44 6.12 -3.15 9.89
N CYS A 45 7.25 -2.45 10.03
CA CYS A 45 8.62 -2.99 9.92
C CYS A 45 8.92 -3.52 8.52
N GLU A 46 8.22 -4.58 8.11
CA GLU A 46 8.19 -5.10 6.75
C GLU A 46 6.75 -5.38 6.34
N GLY A 47 6.49 -5.30 5.03
CA GLY A 47 5.21 -5.71 4.45
C GLY A 47 4.69 -4.79 3.37
N GLY A 48 3.45 -5.04 2.97
CA GLY A 48 2.77 -4.29 1.93
C GLY A 48 1.30 -4.68 1.82
N ALA A 49 0.60 -3.99 0.94
CA ALA A 49 -0.79 -4.24 0.64
C ALA A 49 -1.06 -4.05 -0.85
N ILE A 50 -2.10 -4.71 -1.35
CA ILE A 50 -2.66 -4.44 -2.67
C ILE A 50 -4.10 -3.99 -2.48
N ALA A 51 -4.44 -2.82 -3.00
CA ALA A 51 -5.81 -2.31 -3.06
C ALA A 51 -6.38 -2.54 -4.46
N THR A 52 -7.62 -3.01 -4.54
CA THR A 52 -8.35 -3.18 -5.81
C THR A 52 -9.85 -3.16 -5.53
N ASN A 53 -10.63 -2.68 -6.51
CA ASN A 53 -12.09 -2.75 -6.50
C ASN A 53 -12.63 -3.95 -7.32
N ASP A 54 -11.76 -4.76 -7.93
CA ASP A 54 -12.14 -5.95 -8.68
C ASP A 54 -12.14 -7.16 -7.73
N GLU A 55 -13.33 -7.65 -7.38
CA GLU A 55 -13.51 -8.78 -6.46
C GLU A 55 -12.80 -10.05 -6.94
N ARG A 56 -12.81 -10.31 -8.25
CA ARG A 56 -12.17 -11.50 -8.83
C ARG A 56 -10.66 -11.40 -8.73
N LEU A 57 -10.11 -10.20 -8.94
CA LEU A 57 -8.68 -9.94 -8.74
C LEU A 57 -8.31 -10.07 -7.26
N ALA A 58 -9.12 -9.52 -6.35
CA ALA A 58 -8.90 -9.61 -4.92
C ALA A 58 -8.87 -11.06 -4.42
N GLU A 59 -9.84 -11.88 -4.84
CA GLU A 59 -9.90 -13.30 -4.51
C GLU A 59 -8.65 -14.04 -5.02
N ARG A 60 -8.29 -13.81 -6.28
CA ARG A 60 -7.08 -14.41 -6.87
C ARG A 60 -5.81 -14.02 -6.11
N ILE A 61 -5.66 -12.75 -5.73
CA ILE A 61 -4.51 -12.28 -4.93
C ILE A 61 -4.48 -12.97 -3.56
N ARG A 62 -5.63 -13.15 -2.89
CA ARG A 62 -5.69 -13.81 -1.57
C ARG A 62 -5.22 -15.27 -1.66
N LEU A 63 -5.60 -15.98 -2.71
CA LEU A 63 -5.11 -17.34 -2.99
C LEU A 63 -3.59 -17.32 -3.24
N LEU A 64 -3.11 -16.47 -4.16
CA LEU A 64 -1.68 -16.35 -4.49
C LEU A 64 -0.82 -16.04 -3.26
N ARG A 65 -1.29 -15.17 -2.36
CA ARG A 65 -0.62 -14.78 -1.11
C ARG A 65 -0.43 -15.95 -0.13
N ASN A 66 -1.29 -16.96 -0.23
CA ASN A 66 -1.32 -18.11 0.67
C ASN A 66 -1.06 -19.43 -0.09
N PHE A 67 0.02 -19.49 -0.87
CA PHE A 67 0.45 -20.68 -1.62
C PHE A 67 -0.59 -21.26 -2.61
N GLY A 68 -1.67 -20.53 -2.92
CA GLY A 68 -2.76 -21.03 -3.74
C GLY A 68 -3.78 -21.91 -3.00
N PHE A 69 -3.77 -21.93 -1.66
CA PHE A 69 -4.75 -22.68 -0.88
C PHE A 69 -6.14 -22.05 -0.93
N ALA A 70 -7.13 -22.85 -1.33
CA ALA A 70 -8.55 -22.56 -1.22
C ALA A 70 -9.19 -23.51 -0.19
N GLY A 71 -9.17 -23.09 1.08
CA GLY A 71 -9.52 -23.92 2.22
C GLY A 71 -8.27 -24.32 3.02
N GLN A 72 -8.32 -25.45 3.73
CA GLN A 72 -7.22 -25.92 4.58
C GLN A 72 -6.18 -26.76 3.84
N ASP A 73 -6.62 -27.58 2.88
CA ASP A 73 -5.80 -28.65 2.28
C ASP A 73 -5.81 -28.65 0.75
N ARG A 74 -6.67 -27.86 0.11
CA ARG A 74 -6.81 -27.82 -1.35
C ARG A 74 -6.01 -26.68 -1.97
N VAL A 75 -5.03 -27.02 -2.80
CA VAL A 75 -4.27 -26.07 -3.64
C VAL A 75 -4.92 -25.98 -5.02
N VAL A 76 -5.36 -24.78 -5.42
CA VAL A 76 -6.07 -24.55 -6.69
C VAL A 76 -5.23 -23.83 -7.75
N GLY A 77 -3.98 -23.48 -7.42
CA GLY A 77 -3.06 -22.85 -8.34
C GLY A 77 -1.71 -22.58 -7.69
N LEU A 78 -0.74 -22.12 -8.48
CA LEU A 78 0.55 -21.67 -7.96
C LEU A 78 0.37 -20.42 -7.11
N GLY A 79 1.02 -20.36 -5.96
CA GLY A 79 1.11 -19.16 -5.13
C GLY A 79 2.46 -19.07 -4.42
N THR A 80 2.59 -18.13 -3.50
CA THR A 80 3.79 -17.92 -2.69
C THR A 80 3.42 -17.67 -1.22
N ASN A 81 4.42 -17.56 -0.34
CA ASN A 81 4.23 -17.11 1.02
C ASN A 81 4.40 -15.59 1.09
N ALA A 82 3.30 -14.85 0.93
CA ALA A 82 3.31 -13.38 1.03
C ALA A 82 2.39 -12.87 2.16
N LYS A 83 2.15 -13.69 3.18
CA LYS A 83 1.36 -13.29 4.35
C LYS A 83 2.17 -12.32 5.19
N MET A 84 1.54 -11.23 5.62
CA MET A 84 2.08 -10.36 6.67
C MET A 84 1.95 -11.11 8.00
N HIS A 85 3.01 -11.12 8.81
CA HIS A 85 2.98 -11.76 10.13
C HIS A 85 2.39 -10.81 11.18
N GLU A 86 1.92 -11.39 12.29
CA GLU A 86 1.19 -10.68 13.35
C GLU A 86 1.96 -9.49 13.95
N ILE A 87 3.27 -9.63 14.17
CA ILE A 87 4.10 -8.52 14.70
C ILE A 87 4.12 -7.31 13.75
N SER A 88 4.22 -7.54 12.43
CA SER A 88 4.16 -6.49 11.43
C SER A 88 2.77 -5.86 11.38
N ALA A 89 1.72 -6.68 11.46
CA ALA A 89 0.36 -6.18 11.51
C ALA A 89 0.12 -5.28 12.74
N ALA A 90 0.60 -5.70 13.92
CA ALA A 90 0.52 -4.91 15.15
C ALA A 90 1.26 -3.57 15.02
N MET A 91 2.50 -3.58 14.50
CA MET A 91 3.23 -2.33 14.24
C MET A 91 2.50 -1.45 13.22
N GLY A 92 1.95 -2.04 12.16
CA GLY A 92 1.17 -1.33 11.15
C GLY A 92 -0.04 -0.63 11.74
N LEU A 93 -0.79 -1.29 12.64
CA LEU A 93 -1.92 -0.70 13.35
C LEU A 93 -1.48 0.50 14.20
N THR A 94 -0.44 0.34 15.03
CA THR A 94 0.12 1.45 15.81
C THR A 94 0.57 2.61 14.91
N SER A 95 1.20 2.31 13.77
CA SER A 95 1.64 3.33 12.81
C SER A 95 0.47 4.08 12.17
N LEU A 96 -0.63 3.38 11.87
CA LEU A 96 -1.86 3.99 11.33
C LEU A 96 -2.55 4.89 12.36
N GLU A 97 -2.59 4.50 13.64
CA GLU A 97 -3.17 5.31 14.72
C GLU A 97 -2.46 6.67 14.87
N HIS A 98 -1.14 6.69 14.66
CA HIS A 98 -0.31 7.90 14.78
C HIS A 98 -0.08 8.63 13.43
N MET A 99 -0.73 8.17 12.35
CA MET A 99 -0.51 8.68 10.99
C MET A 99 -0.70 10.20 10.89
N GLY A 100 -1.71 10.75 11.58
CA GLY A 100 -1.96 12.20 11.60
C GLY A 100 -0.80 13.01 12.17
N GLU A 101 -0.15 12.50 13.22
CA GLU A 101 1.00 13.13 13.86
C GLU A 101 2.23 13.11 12.94
N PHE A 102 2.50 11.97 12.30
CA PHE A 102 3.60 11.86 11.33
C PHE A 102 3.43 12.81 10.15
N ILE A 103 2.20 12.94 9.62
CA ILE A 103 1.89 13.89 8.55
C ILE A 103 2.12 15.33 9.02
N ALA A 104 1.70 15.68 10.23
CA ALA A 104 1.89 17.02 10.77
C ALA A 104 3.37 17.38 10.92
N VAL A 105 4.20 16.46 11.44
CA VAL A 105 5.65 16.64 11.56
C VAL A 105 6.30 16.79 10.18
N ASN A 106 5.97 15.91 9.23
CA ASN A 106 6.52 15.97 7.88
C ASN A 106 6.15 17.27 7.17
N ARG A 107 4.91 17.74 7.34
CA ARG A 107 4.45 19.01 6.77
C ARG A 107 5.20 20.21 7.36
N ARG A 108 5.42 20.23 8.68
CA ARG A 108 6.22 21.26 9.34
C ARG A 108 7.65 21.29 8.78
N ASN A 109 8.28 20.13 8.67
CA ASN A 109 9.65 20.01 8.16
C ASN A 109 9.74 20.46 6.70
N TYR A 110 8.80 20.05 5.85
CA TYR A 110 8.72 20.49 4.45
C TYR A 110 8.66 22.01 4.33
N TRP A 111 7.80 22.68 5.11
CA TRP A 111 7.70 24.13 5.07
C TRP A 111 8.96 24.84 5.56
N LEU A 112 9.62 24.29 6.59
CA LEU A 112 10.90 24.80 7.06
C LEU A 112 11.97 24.72 5.97
N TYR A 113 12.12 23.55 5.31
CA TYR A 113 13.06 23.41 4.20
C TYR A 113 12.73 24.36 3.06
N ARG A 114 11.46 24.44 2.64
CA ARG A 114 11.03 25.33 1.56
C ARG A 114 11.37 26.79 1.85
N ASP A 115 11.21 27.23 3.10
CA ASP A 115 11.51 28.61 3.52
C ASP A 115 13.01 28.87 3.59
N ARG A 116 13.77 28.00 4.25
CA ARG A 116 15.21 28.19 4.48
C ARG A 116 16.07 27.95 3.25
N LEU A 117 15.59 27.14 2.30
CA LEU A 117 16.28 26.88 1.04
C LEU A 117 15.77 27.80 -0.10
N ARG A 118 14.96 28.81 0.22
CA ARG A 118 14.43 29.71 -0.81
C ARG A 118 15.54 30.58 -1.39
N GLY A 119 15.79 30.43 -2.69
CA GLY A 119 16.80 31.23 -3.40
C GLY A 119 18.22 30.69 -3.32
N LEU A 120 18.41 29.53 -2.67
CA LEU A 120 19.47 28.59 -3.05
C LEU A 120 19.05 27.83 -4.32
#